data_AF-A0A535E8G3-F1
#
_entry.id   AF-A0A535E8G3-F1
#
_cell.length_a   1.000
_cell.length_b   1.000
_cell.length_c   1.000
_cell.angle_alpha   90.00
_cell.angle_beta   90.00
_cell.angle_gamma   90.00
#
_symmetry.space_group_name_H-M   'P 1'
#
loop_
_entity.id
_entity.type
_entity.pdbx_description
1 polymer ?
#
loop_
_entity_poly.entity_id
_entity_poly.type
_entity_poly.pdbx_seq_one_letter_code
_entity_poly.pdbx_strand_id
1 'polypeptide(L)'
;MTRWDVRLALAAAGAVLALVAVDALAGLTPLAADLTRSGQFTLTPRSVQVLGQLDAEVTVTGFFRPDQLAARRDAAALLDLYRQRSSRVQVRFADPDQDAALAQRLGAAAGSLALQYRDRTPVVLDAGRESESDVTAAIERLRSGRTPVVCWASGDGERDPQDADPETGYSAAAALLRASSYATQQVALAQPRIPAACDVLVVLGPARALTDVEGQAVSAYLAGGGRLLVAADPWIDGTILASVNGLLQPYGVGFGGGLVIEPDPAHAAAGDSTVPVVALAGGDVFLPAATPITGAPDSGASAALASSSAGAFAIAQQRTDLGRRVGDDSGPFVLVRSVEQPRSAGVTRIVVAGTSGLAENRTLPPAASSANPSLLLASLDWLSGQDELLAIPPRPLAAAPLSLSTSGLRWNVLLALPLPLLAVLAAGIPAFLRRRDH
;
A
#
# COMPACT_ATOMS: atom_id res chain seq x y z
N MET A 1 66.18 28.04 4.32
CA MET A 1 65.18 26.99 4.61
C MET A 1 65.90 25.84 5.31
N THR A 2 65.50 25.46 6.52
CA THR A 2 66.14 24.33 7.20
C THR A 2 65.63 23.02 6.61
N ARG A 3 66.45 21.96 6.62
CA ARG A 3 66.07 20.63 6.08
C ARG A 3 64.80 20.05 6.71
N TRP A 4 64.40 20.56 7.88
CA TRP A 4 63.17 20.21 8.58
C TRP A 4 61.92 20.89 7.98
N ASP A 5 62.00 22.16 7.58
CA ASP A 5 60.87 22.90 6.98
C ASP A 5 60.45 22.28 5.64
N VAL A 6 61.43 21.83 4.85
CA VAL A 6 61.20 21.14 3.57
C VAL A 6 60.55 19.78 3.76
N ARG A 7 60.95 19.02 4.79
CA ARG A 7 60.37 17.70 5.10
C ARG A 7 58.92 17.79 5.55
N LEU A 8 58.58 18.82 6.34
CA LEU A 8 57.22 19.03 6.81
C LEU A 8 56.28 19.47 5.67
N ALA A 9 56.74 20.38 4.80
CA ALA A 9 55.97 20.80 3.63
C ALA A 9 55.74 19.66 2.63
N LEU A 10 56.75 18.80 2.42
CA LEU A 10 56.61 17.61 1.57
C LEU A 10 55.64 16.57 2.16
N ALA A 11 55.64 16.38 3.49
CA ALA A 11 54.70 15.49 4.15
C ALA A 11 53.26 15.99 4.03
N ALA A 12 53.02 17.30 4.22
CA ALA A 12 51.70 17.91 4.07
C ALA A 12 51.20 17.85 2.62
N ALA A 13 52.07 18.16 1.65
CA ALA A 13 51.73 18.03 0.23
C ALA A 13 51.42 16.58 -0.14
N GLY A 14 52.20 15.62 0.35
CA GLY A 14 51.96 14.19 0.14
C GLY A 14 50.62 13.71 0.71
N ALA A 15 50.22 14.20 1.89
CA ALA A 15 48.93 13.85 2.49
C ALA A 15 47.74 14.38 1.68
N VAL A 16 47.82 15.61 1.17
CA VAL A 16 46.79 16.19 0.29
C VAL A 16 46.70 15.42 -1.02
N LEU A 17 47.85 15.06 -1.60
CA LEU A 17 47.91 14.32 -2.86
C LEU A 17 47.36 12.88 -2.69
N ALA A 18 47.61 12.25 -1.55
CA ALA A 18 47.02 10.96 -1.20
C ALA A 18 45.49 11.05 -1.06
N LEU A 19 44.96 12.11 -0.44
CA LEU A 19 43.51 12.34 -0.34
C LEU A 19 42.86 12.53 -1.71
N VAL A 20 43.46 13.35 -2.58
CA VAL A 20 42.96 13.56 -3.96
C VAL A 20 43.05 12.27 -4.78
N ALA A 21 44.11 11.48 -4.61
CA ALA A 21 44.26 10.20 -5.29
C ALA A 21 43.21 9.17 -4.82
N VAL A 22 42.93 9.11 -3.52
CA VAL A 22 41.86 8.25 -2.96
C VAL A 22 40.50 8.66 -3.49
N ASP A 23 40.20 9.96 -3.57
CA ASP A 23 38.95 10.49 -4.12
C ASP A 23 38.80 10.18 -5.62
N ALA A 24 39.86 10.38 -6.41
CA ALA A 24 39.88 10.03 -7.82
C ALA A 24 39.74 8.51 -8.06
N LEU A 25 40.39 7.67 -7.23
CA LEU A 25 40.29 6.21 -7.34
C LEU A 25 38.90 5.69 -6.90
N ALA A 26 38.28 6.34 -5.91
CA ALA A 26 36.90 6.07 -5.51
C ALA A 26 35.91 6.41 -6.64
N GLY A 27 36.15 7.49 -7.39
CA GLY A 27 35.34 7.84 -8.57
C GLY A 27 35.50 6.91 -9.77
N LEU A 28 36.60 6.15 -9.84
CA LEU A 28 36.92 5.26 -10.98
C LEU A 28 36.54 3.80 -10.75
N THR A 29 36.15 3.41 -9.53
CA THR A 29 35.80 2.03 -9.20
C THR A 29 34.29 1.89 -8.96
N PRO A 30 33.61 0.89 -9.56
CA PRO A 30 32.20 0.62 -9.27
C PRO A 30 31.98 -0.04 -7.90
N LEU A 31 33.02 -0.13 -7.07
CA LEU A 31 32.95 -0.69 -5.72
C LEU A 31 32.31 0.35 -4.78
N ALA A 32 31.00 0.44 -4.81
CA ALA A 32 30.22 1.17 -3.81
C ALA A 32 29.95 0.25 -2.62
N ALA A 33 30.70 0.42 -1.53
CA ALA A 33 30.38 -0.22 -0.26
C ALA A 33 29.37 0.66 0.49
N ASP A 34 28.15 0.16 0.67
CA ASP A 34 27.14 0.85 1.48
C ASP A 34 27.50 0.71 2.97
N LEU A 35 28.13 1.75 3.51
CA LEU A 35 28.51 1.84 4.92
C LEU A 35 27.38 2.38 5.80
N THR A 36 26.18 2.60 5.25
CA THR A 36 25.05 3.02 6.07
C THR A 36 24.58 1.87 6.96
N ARG A 37 24.23 2.20 8.21
CA ARG A 37 23.83 1.21 9.22
C ARG A 37 22.59 0.40 8.82
N SER A 38 21.86 0.81 7.79
CA SER A 38 20.63 0.18 7.28
C SER A 38 20.70 -0.28 5.81
N GLY A 39 21.85 -0.14 5.14
CA GLY A 39 22.01 -0.55 3.74
C GLY A 39 21.07 0.19 2.76
N GLN A 40 20.92 1.51 2.90
CA GLN A 40 19.90 2.31 2.18
C GLN A 40 20.14 2.40 0.66
N PHE A 41 21.34 2.09 0.18
CA PHE A 41 21.75 2.18 -1.21
C PHE A 41 21.98 0.80 -1.84
N THR A 42 21.42 -0.26 -1.25
CA THR A 42 21.53 -1.63 -1.76
C THR A 42 20.17 -2.33 -1.75
N LEU A 43 19.84 -2.98 -2.87
CA LEU A 43 18.66 -3.83 -2.95
C LEU A 43 18.79 -5.04 -2.01
N THR A 44 17.67 -5.47 -1.45
CA THR A 44 17.61 -6.71 -0.68
C THR A 44 17.90 -7.94 -1.55
N PRO A 45 18.35 -9.05 -0.95
CA PRO A 45 18.56 -10.31 -1.67
C PRO A 45 17.34 -10.79 -2.46
N ARG A 46 16.13 -10.51 -1.95
CA ARG A 46 14.86 -10.88 -2.61
C ARG A 46 14.63 -10.07 -3.90
N SER A 47 14.80 -8.75 -3.85
CA SER A 47 14.69 -7.89 -5.02
C SER A 47 15.72 -8.28 -6.09
N VAL A 48 16.95 -8.58 -5.65
CA VAL A 48 18.00 -9.12 -6.54
C VAL A 48 17.59 -10.46 -7.16
N GLN A 49 16.96 -11.36 -6.41
CA GLN A 49 16.47 -12.64 -6.91
C GLN A 49 15.36 -12.46 -7.95
N VAL A 50 14.36 -11.61 -7.67
CA VAL A 50 13.27 -11.29 -8.61
C VAL A 50 13.82 -10.74 -9.91
N LEU A 51 14.75 -9.78 -9.82
CA LEU A 51 15.43 -9.20 -10.98
C LEU A 51 16.23 -10.23 -11.80
N GLY A 52 16.86 -11.19 -11.14
CA GLY A 52 17.58 -12.28 -11.79
C GLY A 52 16.69 -13.24 -12.58
N GLN A 53 15.39 -13.28 -12.26
CA GLN A 53 14.44 -14.17 -12.91
C GLN A 53 13.59 -13.47 -13.99
N LEU A 54 13.81 -12.18 -14.25
CA LEU A 54 13.18 -11.48 -15.37
C LEU A 54 13.62 -12.11 -16.69
N ASP A 55 12.68 -12.52 -17.54
CA ASP A 55 12.94 -13.09 -18.86
C ASP A 55 12.64 -12.11 -20.01
N ALA A 56 12.08 -10.94 -19.71
CA ALA A 56 11.87 -9.82 -20.62
C ALA A 56 12.20 -8.48 -19.95
N GLU A 57 12.07 -7.38 -20.70
CA GLU A 57 12.27 -6.03 -20.19
C GLU A 57 11.06 -5.56 -19.37
N VAL A 58 11.32 -4.97 -18.20
CA VAL A 58 10.34 -4.23 -17.39
C VAL A 58 10.54 -2.74 -17.65
N THR A 59 9.49 -2.05 -18.09
CA THR A 59 9.51 -0.59 -18.20
C THR A 59 8.74 0.03 -17.04
N VAL A 60 9.42 0.86 -16.25
CA VAL A 60 8.83 1.65 -15.16
C VAL A 60 8.71 3.10 -15.62
N THR A 61 7.49 3.61 -15.69
CA THR A 61 7.18 5.00 -16.08
C THR A 61 6.66 5.76 -14.87
N GLY A 62 7.44 6.73 -14.38
CA GLY A 62 7.02 7.62 -13.29
C GLY A 62 6.33 8.86 -13.82
N PHE A 63 5.10 9.10 -13.39
CA PHE A 63 4.29 10.26 -13.76
C PHE A 63 4.35 11.31 -12.66
N PHE A 64 5.09 12.40 -12.89
CA PHE A 64 5.27 13.47 -11.92
C PHE A 64 5.05 14.83 -12.57
N ARG A 65 4.29 15.68 -11.90
CA ARG A 65 4.14 17.09 -12.27
C ARG A 65 5.39 17.90 -11.89
N PRO A 66 5.59 19.09 -12.48
CA PRO A 66 6.72 19.97 -12.16
C PRO A 66 6.82 20.40 -10.69
N ASP A 67 5.73 20.36 -9.93
CA ASP A 67 5.67 20.66 -8.49
C ASP A 67 6.03 19.44 -7.60
N GLN A 68 6.05 18.23 -8.15
CA GLN A 68 6.32 16.98 -7.43
C GLN A 68 7.80 16.54 -7.49
N LEU A 69 8.74 17.50 -7.53
CA LEU A 69 10.17 17.20 -7.70
C LEU A 69 10.78 16.35 -6.59
N ALA A 70 10.29 16.45 -5.36
CA ALA A 70 10.78 15.65 -4.24
C ALA A 70 10.47 14.16 -4.44
N ALA A 71 9.19 13.83 -4.63
CA ALA A 71 8.74 12.47 -4.92
C ALA A 71 9.43 11.88 -6.15
N ARG A 72 9.64 12.70 -7.20
CA ARG A 72 10.40 12.28 -8.39
C ARG A 72 11.84 11.90 -8.06
N ARG A 73 12.54 12.66 -7.20
CA ARG A 73 13.93 12.35 -6.82
C ARG A 73 14.00 11.07 -5.99
N ASP A 74 13.07 10.88 -5.06
CA ASP A 74 13.02 9.70 -4.20
C ASP A 74 12.76 8.44 -5.04
N ALA A 75 11.76 8.50 -5.93
CA ALA A 75 11.48 7.44 -6.88
C ALA A 75 12.68 7.15 -7.81
N ALA A 76 13.34 8.20 -8.34
CA ALA A 76 14.52 8.04 -9.18
C ALA A 76 15.67 7.35 -8.46
N ALA A 77 15.93 7.73 -7.20
CA ALA A 77 16.98 7.11 -6.39
C ALA A 77 16.71 5.61 -6.18
N LEU A 78 15.46 5.23 -5.84
CA LEU A 78 15.07 3.83 -5.69
C LEU A 78 15.20 3.07 -7.01
N LEU A 79 14.61 3.59 -8.09
CA LEU A 79 14.56 2.92 -9.39
C LEU A 79 15.95 2.79 -10.04
N ASP A 80 16.88 3.71 -9.78
CA ASP A 80 18.27 3.59 -10.23
C ASP A 80 18.98 2.38 -9.58
N LEU A 81 18.65 2.00 -8.35
CA LEU A 81 19.17 0.77 -7.74
C LEU A 81 18.75 -0.49 -8.54
N TYR A 82 17.51 -0.52 -9.05
CA TYR A 82 17.01 -1.60 -9.89
C TYR A 82 17.72 -1.64 -11.25
N ARG A 83 17.91 -0.48 -11.90
CA ARG A 83 18.63 -0.37 -13.19
C ARG A 83 20.09 -0.80 -13.09
N GLN A 84 20.77 -0.40 -12.02
CA GLN A 84 22.16 -0.80 -11.77
C GLN A 84 22.29 -2.31 -11.59
N ARG A 85 21.27 -2.97 -11.03
CA ARG A 85 21.31 -4.42 -10.79
C ARG A 85 20.90 -5.25 -12.01
N SER A 86 20.01 -4.74 -12.86
CA SER A 86 19.52 -5.45 -14.04
C SER A 86 19.34 -4.52 -15.23
N SER A 87 19.99 -4.84 -16.35
CA SER A 87 19.81 -4.13 -17.62
C SER A 87 18.43 -4.34 -18.25
N ARG A 88 17.63 -5.27 -17.72
CA ARG A 88 16.23 -5.51 -18.12
C ARG A 88 15.25 -4.51 -17.49
N VAL A 89 15.70 -3.64 -16.59
CA VAL A 89 14.84 -2.60 -15.99
C VAL A 89 15.10 -1.28 -16.71
N GLN A 90 14.09 -0.75 -17.39
CA GLN A 90 14.12 0.60 -17.95
C GLN A 90 13.26 1.54 -17.13
N VAL A 91 13.76 2.74 -16.90
CA VAL A 91 13.04 3.78 -16.15
C VAL A 91 12.89 5.01 -17.03
N ARG A 92 11.69 5.56 -17.04
CA ARG A 92 11.33 6.76 -17.78
C ARG A 92 10.43 7.64 -16.91
N PHE A 93 10.54 8.94 -17.07
CA PHE A 93 9.72 9.91 -16.35
C PHE A 93 8.92 10.72 -17.37
N ALA A 94 7.62 10.89 -17.11
CA ALA A 94 6.67 11.58 -17.95
C ALA A 94 5.86 12.58 -17.11
N ASP A 95 5.29 13.58 -17.76
CA ASP A 95 4.36 14.51 -17.11
C ASP A 95 2.93 14.01 -17.39
N PRO A 96 2.12 13.69 -16.36
CA PRO A 96 0.78 13.14 -16.55
C PRO A 96 -0.16 14.06 -17.34
N ASP A 97 0.07 15.38 -17.29
CA ASP A 97 -0.78 16.36 -17.96
C ASP A 97 -0.32 16.60 -19.41
N GLN A 98 0.99 16.53 -19.69
CA GLN A 98 1.54 16.64 -21.06
C GLN A 98 1.45 15.32 -21.84
N ASP A 99 1.67 14.19 -21.17
CA ASP A 99 1.64 12.85 -21.71
C ASP A 99 0.32 12.12 -21.38
N ALA A 100 -0.80 12.84 -21.40
CA ALA A 100 -2.11 12.34 -20.96
C ALA A 100 -2.54 11.04 -21.66
N ALA A 101 -2.23 10.89 -22.95
CA ALA A 101 -2.55 9.66 -23.69
C ALA A 101 -1.75 8.45 -23.18
N LEU A 102 -0.49 8.65 -22.78
CA LEU A 102 0.34 7.60 -22.17
C LEU A 102 -0.17 7.29 -20.76
N ALA A 103 -0.43 8.31 -19.95
CA ALA A 103 -0.96 8.15 -18.59
C ALA A 103 -2.29 7.35 -18.60
N GLN A 104 -3.23 7.72 -19.47
CA GLN A 104 -4.50 7.03 -19.62
C GLN A 104 -4.34 5.58 -20.10
N ARG A 105 -3.43 5.33 -21.06
CA ARG A 105 -3.15 3.97 -21.53
C ARG A 105 -2.57 3.08 -20.42
N LEU A 106 -1.79 3.65 -19.52
CA LEU A 106 -1.16 2.94 -18.41
C LEU A 106 -2.04 2.91 -17.14
N GLY A 107 -3.18 3.57 -17.13
CA GLY A 107 -4.02 3.73 -15.94
C GLY A 107 -3.35 4.55 -14.84
N ALA A 108 -2.36 5.38 -15.20
CA ALA A 108 -1.52 6.12 -14.27
C ALA A 108 -2.06 7.53 -14.02
N ALA A 109 -1.92 8.00 -12.78
CA ALA A 109 -2.27 9.35 -12.36
C ALA A 109 -1.02 10.17 -11.98
N ALA A 110 -1.20 11.46 -11.68
CA ALA A 110 -0.11 12.28 -11.17
C ALA A 110 0.42 11.76 -9.83
N GLY A 111 1.73 11.62 -9.72
CA GLY A 111 2.37 11.01 -8.56
C GLY A 111 2.19 9.49 -8.53
N SER A 112 2.36 8.80 -9.67
CA SER A 112 2.31 7.33 -9.71
C SER A 112 3.44 6.73 -10.54
N LEU A 113 3.77 5.46 -10.28
CA LEU A 113 4.71 4.64 -11.03
C LEU A 113 3.94 3.54 -11.76
N ALA A 114 3.96 3.56 -13.09
CA ALA A 114 3.37 2.50 -13.92
C ALA A 114 4.46 1.51 -14.38
N LEU A 115 4.34 0.26 -13.96
CA LEU A 115 5.22 -0.83 -14.34
C LEU A 115 4.58 -1.64 -15.47
N GLN A 116 5.35 -1.89 -16.52
CA GLN A 116 4.92 -2.69 -17.67
C GLN A 116 5.88 -3.85 -17.90
N TYR A 117 5.32 -5.00 -18.26
CA TYR A 117 6.09 -6.20 -18.60
C TYR A 117 5.41 -6.97 -19.72
N ARG A 118 6.08 -7.11 -20.86
CA ARG A 118 5.49 -7.74 -22.07
C ARG A 118 4.12 -7.09 -22.40
N ASP A 119 3.15 -7.91 -22.78
CA ASP A 119 1.77 -7.50 -23.06
C ASP A 119 0.83 -7.65 -21.85
N ARG A 120 1.39 -7.65 -20.62
CA ARG A 120 0.59 -7.74 -19.39
C ARG A 120 -0.03 -6.38 -19.04
N THR A 121 -1.18 -6.40 -18.35
CA THR A 121 -1.77 -5.18 -17.78
C THR A 121 -0.75 -4.48 -16.89
N PRO A 122 -0.51 -3.17 -17.08
CA PRO A 122 0.39 -2.40 -16.23
C PRO A 122 -0.04 -2.43 -14.77
N VAL A 123 0.93 -2.44 -13.86
CA VAL A 123 0.69 -2.26 -12.41
C VAL A 123 1.04 -0.83 -12.06
N VAL A 124 0.14 -0.11 -11.39
CA VAL A 124 0.34 1.28 -10.98
C VAL A 124 0.51 1.35 -9.47
N LEU A 125 1.57 2.01 -9.01
CA LEU A 125 1.87 2.27 -7.60
C LEU A 125 1.79 3.77 -7.33
N ASP A 126 1.34 4.16 -6.14
CA ASP A 126 1.39 5.57 -5.72
C ASP A 126 2.83 5.99 -5.40
N ALA A 127 3.29 7.07 -6.02
CA ALA A 127 4.64 7.59 -5.91
C ALA A 127 4.80 8.57 -4.73
N GLY A 128 5.94 8.53 -4.04
CA GLY A 128 6.23 9.24 -2.79
C GLY A 128 5.99 8.44 -1.50
N ARG A 129 5.54 7.18 -1.58
CA ARG A 129 5.34 6.26 -0.43
C ARG A 129 5.84 4.83 -0.68
N GLU A 130 6.24 4.55 -1.90
CA GLU A 130 6.74 3.27 -2.36
C GLU A 130 8.01 2.88 -1.62
N SER A 131 7.96 1.69 -1.05
CA SER A 131 9.13 0.99 -0.55
C SER A 131 9.76 0.16 -1.67
N GLU A 132 10.99 -0.26 -1.46
CA GLU A 132 11.62 -1.30 -2.28
C GLU A 132 10.71 -2.54 -2.42
N SER A 133 9.95 -2.87 -1.37
CA SER A 133 9.02 -4.00 -1.36
C SER A 133 7.95 -3.86 -2.45
N ASP A 134 7.33 -2.69 -2.55
CA ASP A 134 6.20 -2.45 -3.45
C ASP A 134 6.62 -2.58 -4.92
N VAL A 135 7.77 -1.99 -5.28
CA VAL A 135 8.33 -2.10 -6.63
C VAL A 135 8.70 -3.54 -6.96
N THR A 136 9.34 -4.27 -6.02
CA THR A 136 9.71 -5.67 -6.25
C THR A 136 8.51 -6.58 -6.43
N ALA A 137 7.45 -6.42 -5.63
CA ALA A 137 6.25 -7.23 -5.79
C ALA A 137 5.49 -6.90 -7.07
N ALA A 138 5.43 -5.63 -7.48
CA ALA A 138 4.83 -5.26 -8.76
C ALA A 138 5.55 -5.94 -9.93
N ILE A 139 6.88 -5.97 -9.90
CA ILE A 139 7.70 -6.70 -10.89
C ILE A 139 7.39 -8.20 -10.86
N GLU A 140 7.34 -8.79 -9.67
CA GLU A 140 7.07 -10.22 -9.49
C GLU A 140 5.66 -10.62 -9.95
N ARG A 141 4.64 -9.79 -9.66
CA ARG A 141 3.26 -9.96 -10.16
C ARG A 141 3.24 -10.01 -11.68
N LEU A 142 3.84 -9.01 -12.31
CA LEU A 142 3.95 -8.89 -13.76
C LEU A 142 4.69 -10.09 -14.39
N ARG A 143 5.76 -10.56 -13.74
CA ARG A 143 6.57 -11.70 -14.17
C ARG A 143 5.83 -13.03 -14.03
N SER A 144 5.23 -13.28 -12.87
CA SER A 144 4.55 -14.55 -12.56
C SER A 144 3.39 -14.83 -13.51
N GLY A 145 2.74 -13.78 -14.02
CA GLY A 145 1.60 -13.88 -14.90
C GLY A 145 0.41 -14.62 -14.26
N ARG A 146 0.40 -14.77 -12.93
CA ARG A 146 -0.73 -15.35 -12.20
C ARG A 146 -1.91 -14.40 -12.33
N THR A 147 -3.03 -14.94 -12.79
CA THR A 147 -4.33 -14.27 -12.86
C THR A 147 -5.15 -14.81 -11.69
N PRO A 148 -5.26 -14.08 -10.57
CA PRO A 148 -6.01 -14.57 -9.43
C PRO A 148 -7.48 -14.75 -9.79
N VAL A 149 -8.10 -15.80 -9.26
CA VAL A 149 -9.49 -16.15 -9.51
C VAL A 149 -10.35 -15.68 -8.34
N VAL A 150 -11.22 -14.71 -8.62
CA VAL A 150 -12.26 -14.23 -7.71
C VAL A 150 -13.51 -15.08 -7.91
N CYS A 151 -13.89 -15.80 -6.87
CA CYS A 151 -15.08 -16.62 -6.82
C CYS A 151 -16.24 -15.82 -6.21
N TRP A 152 -17.19 -15.45 -7.04
CA TRP A 152 -18.39 -14.72 -6.63
C TRP A 152 -19.43 -15.71 -6.13
N ALA A 153 -19.83 -15.59 -4.86
CA ALA A 153 -20.85 -16.45 -4.29
C ALA A 153 -22.21 -16.27 -4.98
N SER A 154 -22.93 -17.37 -5.13
CA SER A 154 -24.30 -17.36 -5.64
C SER A 154 -25.13 -18.45 -4.95
N GLY A 155 -26.46 -18.33 -5.08
CA GLY A 155 -27.42 -19.32 -4.58
C GLY A 155 -28.33 -18.79 -3.48
N ASP A 156 -27.85 -17.83 -2.68
CA ASP A 156 -28.52 -17.27 -1.50
C ASP A 156 -29.13 -15.88 -1.75
N GLY A 157 -29.30 -15.54 -3.02
CA GLY A 157 -29.87 -14.26 -3.46
C GLY A 157 -28.86 -13.14 -3.55
N GLU A 158 -27.56 -13.46 -3.50
CA GLU A 158 -26.51 -12.57 -4.01
C GLU A 158 -26.80 -12.22 -5.46
N ARG A 159 -26.49 -10.97 -5.82
CA ARG A 159 -26.68 -10.51 -7.19
C ARG A 159 -25.60 -11.05 -8.11
N ASP A 160 -25.98 -11.22 -9.37
CA ASP A 160 -25.06 -11.63 -10.41
C ASP A 160 -23.97 -10.54 -10.61
N PRO A 161 -22.68 -10.91 -10.71
CA PRO A 161 -21.61 -9.96 -11.05
C PRO A 161 -21.80 -9.25 -12.40
N GLN A 162 -22.68 -9.75 -13.29
CA GLN A 162 -23.05 -9.11 -14.55
C GLN A 162 -24.32 -8.26 -14.44
N ASP A 163 -24.95 -8.15 -13.28
CA ASP A 163 -26.10 -7.27 -13.06
C ASP A 163 -25.72 -5.81 -13.37
N ALA A 164 -26.41 -5.22 -14.34
CA ALA A 164 -26.14 -3.88 -14.84
C ALA A 164 -27.07 -2.81 -14.27
N ASP A 165 -27.86 -3.13 -13.22
CA ASP A 165 -28.62 -2.14 -12.49
C ASP A 165 -27.72 -0.97 -12.04
N PRO A 166 -28.03 0.30 -12.39
CA PRO A 166 -27.12 1.42 -12.15
C PRO A 166 -26.81 1.65 -10.67
N GLU A 167 -27.74 1.28 -9.79
CA GLU A 167 -27.62 1.54 -8.36
C GLU A 167 -26.98 0.36 -7.64
N THR A 168 -27.56 -0.82 -7.81
CA THR A 168 -27.30 -2.02 -6.99
C THR A 168 -26.61 -3.16 -7.74
N GLY A 169 -26.37 -3.01 -9.04
CA GLY A 169 -25.69 -4.01 -9.86
C GLY A 169 -24.18 -4.06 -9.60
N TYR A 170 -23.50 -5.06 -10.15
CA TYR A 170 -22.06 -5.29 -9.96
C TYR A 170 -21.25 -5.35 -11.27
N SER A 171 -21.87 -5.06 -12.41
CA SER A 171 -21.21 -5.12 -13.73
C SER A 171 -19.97 -4.23 -13.84
N ALA A 172 -19.95 -3.08 -13.14
CA ALA A 172 -18.79 -2.20 -13.06
C ALA A 172 -17.64 -2.85 -12.26
N ALA A 173 -17.94 -3.52 -11.14
CA ALA A 173 -16.94 -4.28 -10.39
C ALA A 173 -16.37 -5.42 -11.25
N ALA A 174 -17.22 -6.20 -11.92
CA ALA A 174 -16.74 -7.25 -12.82
C ALA A 174 -15.88 -6.71 -13.97
N ALA A 175 -16.22 -5.53 -14.51
CA ALA A 175 -15.40 -4.86 -15.52
C ALA A 175 -14.05 -4.39 -14.97
N LEU A 176 -14.03 -3.81 -13.76
CA LEU A 176 -12.84 -3.39 -13.05
C LEU A 176 -11.89 -4.56 -12.78
N LEU A 177 -12.42 -5.69 -12.34
CA LEU A 177 -11.64 -6.92 -12.09
C LEU A 177 -11.02 -7.46 -13.38
N ARG A 178 -11.81 -7.54 -14.46
CA ARG A 178 -11.31 -7.95 -15.78
C ARG A 178 -10.20 -7.03 -16.29
N ALA A 179 -10.39 -5.71 -16.15
CA ALA A 179 -9.37 -4.73 -16.53
C ALA A 179 -8.08 -4.88 -15.71
N SER A 180 -8.21 -5.33 -14.45
CA SER A 180 -7.10 -5.50 -13.49
C SER A 180 -6.48 -6.90 -13.50
N SER A 181 -6.69 -7.68 -14.57
CA SER A 181 -6.17 -9.05 -14.74
C SER A 181 -6.61 -10.05 -13.66
N TYR A 182 -7.83 -9.90 -13.14
CA TYR A 182 -8.51 -10.94 -12.37
C TYR A 182 -9.39 -11.80 -13.26
N ALA A 183 -9.40 -13.10 -12.98
CA ALA A 183 -10.43 -13.99 -13.48
C ALA A 183 -11.62 -13.96 -12.51
N THR A 184 -12.83 -14.02 -13.03
CA THR A 184 -14.04 -14.10 -12.21
C THR A 184 -14.80 -15.38 -12.55
N GLN A 185 -15.29 -16.08 -11.54
CA GLN A 185 -16.20 -17.21 -11.71
C GLN A 185 -17.29 -17.16 -10.64
N GLN A 186 -18.50 -17.57 -10.98
CA GLN A 186 -19.56 -17.74 -9.99
C GLN A 186 -19.44 -19.11 -9.33
N VAL A 187 -19.69 -19.17 -8.03
CA VAL A 187 -19.66 -20.40 -7.23
C VAL A 187 -20.92 -20.47 -6.38
N ALA A 188 -21.72 -21.51 -6.61
CA ALA A 188 -22.86 -21.80 -5.76
C ALA A 188 -22.40 -22.34 -4.41
N LEU A 189 -22.75 -21.66 -3.31
CA LEU A 189 -22.32 -22.07 -1.96
C LEU A 189 -22.98 -23.38 -1.49
N ALA A 190 -24.11 -23.75 -2.09
CA ALA A 190 -24.78 -25.03 -1.85
C ALA A 190 -23.93 -26.27 -2.19
N GLN A 191 -22.81 -26.09 -2.91
CA GLN A 191 -21.85 -27.16 -3.14
C GLN A 191 -21.02 -27.41 -1.87
N PRO A 192 -20.69 -28.67 -1.55
CA PRO A 192 -20.07 -29.02 -0.27
C PRO A 192 -18.63 -28.50 -0.10
N ARG A 193 -18.03 -27.93 -1.16
CA ARG A 193 -16.65 -27.43 -1.15
C ARG A 193 -16.52 -26.24 -2.09
N ILE A 194 -15.83 -25.21 -1.63
CA ILE A 194 -15.34 -24.13 -2.49
C ILE A 194 -14.26 -24.71 -3.42
N PRO A 195 -14.31 -24.44 -4.74
CA PRO A 195 -13.32 -24.94 -5.68
C PRO A 195 -11.88 -24.53 -5.31
N ALA A 196 -10.93 -25.46 -5.45
CA ALA A 196 -9.52 -25.19 -5.16
C ALA A 196 -8.90 -24.12 -6.09
N ALA A 197 -9.53 -23.85 -7.23
CA ALA A 197 -9.16 -22.75 -8.12
C ALA A 197 -9.52 -21.37 -7.57
N CYS A 198 -10.31 -21.27 -6.49
CA CYS A 198 -10.69 -20.00 -5.88
C CYS A 198 -9.57 -19.41 -5.02
N ASP A 199 -8.94 -18.35 -5.52
CA ASP A 199 -7.95 -17.60 -4.75
C ASP A 199 -8.63 -16.70 -3.69
N VAL A 200 -9.77 -16.09 -4.04
CA VAL A 200 -10.56 -15.25 -3.13
C VAL A 200 -12.04 -15.58 -3.32
N LEU A 201 -12.75 -15.84 -2.22
CA LEU A 201 -14.21 -15.92 -2.19
C LEU A 201 -14.80 -14.53 -1.90
N VAL A 202 -15.83 -14.13 -2.63
CA VAL A 202 -16.55 -12.87 -2.47
C VAL A 202 -18.01 -13.18 -2.15
N VAL A 203 -18.49 -12.72 -0.99
CA VAL A 203 -19.89 -12.85 -0.54
C VAL A 203 -20.43 -11.45 -0.28
N LEU A 204 -21.32 -10.95 -1.14
CA LEU A 204 -21.83 -9.58 -1.05
C LEU A 204 -23.34 -9.57 -0.88
N GLY A 205 -23.80 -9.08 0.28
CA GLY A 205 -25.21 -8.86 0.57
C GLY A 205 -26.08 -10.11 0.38
N PRO A 206 -25.82 -11.23 1.11
CA PRO A 206 -26.66 -12.42 1.01
C PRO A 206 -28.11 -12.06 1.39
N ALA A 207 -29.07 -12.46 0.56
CA ALA A 207 -30.49 -12.17 0.75
C ALA A 207 -31.25 -13.31 1.47
N ARG A 208 -30.56 -14.42 1.74
CA ARG A 208 -31.04 -15.58 2.49
C ARG A 208 -29.97 -16.02 3.49
N ALA A 209 -30.43 -16.63 4.57
CA ALA A 209 -29.53 -17.14 5.59
C ALA A 209 -28.78 -18.34 5.02
N LEU A 210 -27.45 -18.35 5.23
CA LEU A 210 -26.63 -19.48 4.85
C LEU A 210 -27.08 -20.72 5.62
N THR A 211 -27.31 -21.81 4.91
CA THR A 211 -27.61 -23.10 5.50
C THR A 211 -26.39 -23.65 6.23
N ASP A 212 -26.60 -24.68 7.06
CA ASP A 212 -25.49 -25.36 7.75
C ASP A 212 -24.45 -25.92 6.76
N VAL A 213 -24.89 -26.38 5.57
CA VAL A 213 -24.01 -26.92 4.54
C VAL A 213 -23.16 -25.83 3.91
N GLU A 214 -23.77 -24.70 3.53
CA GLU A 214 -23.07 -23.53 2.98
C GLU A 214 -22.08 -22.96 4.00
N GLY A 215 -22.55 -22.77 5.25
CA GLY A 215 -21.74 -22.26 6.34
C GLY A 215 -20.52 -23.15 6.64
N GLN A 216 -20.69 -24.47 6.60
CA GLN A 216 -19.59 -25.43 6.75
C GLN A 216 -18.62 -25.39 5.56
N ALA A 217 -19.11 -25.25 4.33
CA ALA A 217 -18.25 -25.17 3.14
C ALA A 217 -17.34 -23.93 3.21
N VAL A 218 -17.89 -22.77 3.57
CA VAL A 218 -17.12 -21.52 3.74
C VAL A 218 -16.17 -21.62 4.94
N SER A 219 -16.64 -22.16 6.08
CA SER A 219 -15.80 -22.34 7.27
C SER A 219 -14.61 -23.26 7.02
N ALA A 220 -14.81 -24.35 6.28
CA ALA A 220 -13.74 -25.27 5.88
C ALA A 220 -12.74 -24.59 4.94
N TYR A 221 -13.23 -23.81 3.98
CA TYR A 221 -12.39 -23.00 3.09
C TYR A 221 -11.51 -22.03 3.89
N LEU A 222 -12.11 -21.24 4.80
CA LEU A 222 -11.35 -20.30 5.61
C LEU A 222 -10.39 -20.98 6.59
N ALA A 223 -10.77 -22.11 7.19
CA ALA A 223 -9.90 -22.89 8.06
C ALA A 223 -8.66 -23.45 7.33
N GLY A 224 -8.79 -23.71 6.02
CA GLY A 224 -7.70 -24.12 5.13
C GLY A 224 -6.80 -22.98 4.66
N GLY A 225 -6.92 -21.75 5.19
CA GLY A 225 -6.17 -20.58 4.72
C GLY A 225 -6.84 -19.85 3.55
N GLY A 226 -8.15 -20.06 3.35
CA GLY A 226 -8.94 -19.33 2.36
C GLY A 226 -8.97 -17.83 2.61
N ARG A 227 -9.32 -17.06 1.57
CA ARG A 227 -9.37 -15.60 1.60
C ARG A 227 -10.77 -15.14 1.25
N LEU A 228 -11.36 -14.26 2.07
CA LEU A 228 -12.76 -13.86 1.96
C LEU A 228 -12.90 -12.35 1.92
N LEU A 229 -13.66 -11.84 0.94
CA LEU A 229 -14.29 -10.53 1.03
C LEU A 229 -15.76 -10.76 1.34
N VAL A 230 -16.24 -10.23 2.45
CA VAL A 230 -17.64 -10.36 2.86
C VAL A 230 -18.24 -9.00 3.15
N ALA A 231 -19.45 -8.77 2.64
CA ALA A 231 -20.22 -7.57 2.92
C ALA A 231 -21.67 -7.89 3.32
N ALA A 232 -22.19 -7.11 4.26
CA ALA A 232 -23.57 -7.17 4.70
C ALA A 232 -24.12 -5.76 4.89
N ASP A 233 -25.39 -5.59 4.53
CA ASP A 233 -26.11 -4.32 4.63
C ASP A 233 -26.84 -4.21 5.98
N PRO A 234 -27.22 -3.00 6.42
CA PRO A 234 -28.03 -2.79 7.59
C PRO A 234 -29.46 -3.28 7.39
N TRP A 235 -30.15 -3.53 8.49
CA TRP A 235 -31.56 -3.91 8.55
C TRP A 235 -31.93 -5.16 7.73
N ILE A 236 -30.95 -6.04 7.48
CA ILE A 236 -31.21 -7.39 6.98
C ILE A 236 -31.90 -8.25 8.04
N ASP A 237 -32.56 -9.32 7.59
CA ASP A 237 -33.21 -10.26 8.50
C ASP A 237 -32.21 -10.86 9.51
N GLY A 238 -32.67 -11.02 10.76
CA GLY A 238 -31.81 -11.46 11.87
C GLY A 238 -31.21 -12.86 11.66
N THR A 239 -31.88 -13.75 10.92
CA THR A 239 -31.34 -15.08 10.58
C THR A 239 -30.22 -14.99 9.56
N ILE A 240 -30.32 -14.08 8.59
CA ILE A 240 -29.27 -13.79 7.62
C ILE A 240 -28.05 -13.23 8.36
N LEU A 241 -28.26 -12.18 9.17
CA LEU A 241 -27.20 -11.57 9.97
C LEU A 241 -26.49 -12.59 10.87
N ALA A 242 -27.25 -13.45 11.55
CA ALA A 242 -26.70 -14.50 12.41
C ALA A 242 -25.88 -15.52 11.61
N SER A 243 -26.33 -15.91 10.40
CA SER A 243 -25.61 -16.86 9.55
C SER A 243 -24.25 -16.32 9.09
N VAL A 244 -24.19 -15.05 8.68
CA VAL A 244 -22.94 -14.40 8.25
C VAL A 244 -22.02 -14.14 9.45
N ASN A 245 -22.56 -13.68 10.59
CA ASN A 245 -21.78 -13.50 11.82
C ASN A 245 -21.24 -14.84 12.36
N GLY A 246 -21.94 -15.95 12.13
CA GLY A 246 -21.47 -17.29 12.46
C GLY A 246 -20.15 -17.65 11.76
N LEU A 247 -19.97 -17.24 10.50
CA LEU A 247 -18.72 -17.43 9.75
C LEU A 247 -17.56 -16.60 10.33
N LEU A 248 -17.87 -15.41 10.85
CA LEU A 248 -16.89 -14.42 11.29
C LEU A 248 -16.52 -14.55 12.78
N GLN A 249 -17.36 -15.21 13.58
CA GLN A 249 -17.15 -15.41 15.01
C GLN A 249 -15.75 -15.97 15.36
N PRO A 250 -15.20 -16.98 14.65
CA PRO A 250 -13.85 -17.48 14.94
C PRO A 250 -12.72 -16.47 14.71
N TYR A 251 -13.02 -15.37 14.01
CA TYR A 251 -12.10 -14.30 13.65
C TYR A 251 -12.30 -13.05 14.51
N GLY A 252 -13.21 -13.07 15.49
CA GLY A 252 -13.41 -11.98 16.45
C GLY A 252 -14.05 -10.72 15.85
N VAL A 253 -14.71 -10.84 14.69
CA VAL A 253 -15.41 -9.74 14.02
C VAL A 253 -16.84 -10.15 13.64
N GLY A 254 -17.68 -9.17 13.37
CA GLY A 254 -19.05 -9.39 12.87
C GLY A 254 -19.73 -8.08 12.48
N PHE A 255 -20.96 -8.16 12.02
CA PHE A 255 -21.80 -7.02 11.64
C PHE A 255 -22.80 -6.67 12.75
N GLY A 256 -22.98 -5.37 12.99
CA GLY A 256 -23.94 -4.85 13.97
C GLY A 256 -25.39 -4.81 13.46
N GLY A 257 -25.60 -4.76 12.15
CA GLY A 257 -26.92 -4.76 11.51
C GLY A 257 -27.67 -3.42 11.55
N GLY A 258 -27.23 -2.44 12.33
CA GLY A 258 -27.81 -1.09 12.33
C GLY A 258 -27.30 -0.23 11.18
N LEU A 259 -28.10 0.75 10.73
CA LEU A 259 -27.69 1.74 9.72
C LEU A 259 -26.88 2.85 10.37
N VAL A 260 -25.66 3.10 9.89
CA VAL A 260 -24.83 4.24 10.30
C VAL A 260 -25.33 5.51 9.62
N ILE A 261 -25.55 6.54 10.43
CA ILE A 261 -25.86 7.90 10.01
C ILE A 261 -24.68 8.79 10.33
N GLU A 262 -24.17 9.50 9.31
CA GLU A 262 -23.11 10.49 9.45
C GLU A 262 -23.70 11.91 9.36
N PRO A 263 -23.86 12.60 10.50
CA PRO A 263 -24.49 13.91 10.52
C PRO A 263 -23.53 15.04 10.08
N ASP A 264 -22.22 14.81 10.07
CA ASP A 264 -21.26 15.80 9.61
C ASP A 264 -21.18 15.82 8.07
N PRO A 265 -21.54 16.94 7.40
CA PRO A 265 -21.46 17.04 5.94
C PRO A 265 -20.04 16.88 5.38
N ALA A 266 -18.99 17.04 6.20
CA ALA A 266 -17.61 16.78 5.79
C ALA A 266 -17.28 15.28 5.70
N HIS A 267 -18.11 14.43 6.29
CA HIS A 267 -17.94 12.98 6.35
C HIS A 267 -19.12 12.21 5.72
N ALA A 268 -20.04 12.89 5.04
CA ALA A 268 -21.21 12.29 4.40
C ALA A 268 -21.33 12.74 2.94
N ALA A 269 -22.04 11.96 2.13
CA ALA A 269 -22.36 12.38 0.78
C ALA A 269 -23.24 13.65 0.80
N ALA A 270 -23.10 14.47 -0.23
CA ALA A 270 -23.81 15.75 -0.31
C ALA A 270 -25.34 15.55 -0.25
N GLY A 271 -25.95 16.00 0.85
CA GLY A 271 -27.39 15.88 1.06
C GLY A 271 -27.88 14.51 1.53
N ASP A 272 -26.98 13.55 1.81
CA ASP A 272 -27.34 12.21 2.24
C ASP A 272 -26.43 11.71 3.37
N SER A 273 -26.95 11.79 4.59
CA SER A 273 -26.27 11.30 5.81
C SER A 273 -26.21 9.77 5.93
N THR A 274 -26.88 9.03 5.04
CA THR A 274 -26.84 7.55 5.03
C THR A 274 -25.66 6.99 4.24
N VAL A 275 -24.88 7.87 3.60
CA VAL A 275 -23.68 7.52 2.86
C VAL A 275 -22.47 8.15 3.54
N PRO A 276 -21.88 7.50 4.57
CA PRO A 276 -20.58 7.87 5.09
C PRO A 276 -19.52 7.96 3.99
N VAL A 277 -18.69 8.99 4.08
CA VAL A 277 -17.56 9.29 3.21
C VAL A 277 -16.29 9.27 4.03
N VAL A 278 -15.34 8.44 3.60
CA VAL A 278 -14.04 8.28 4.26
C VAL A 278 -12.95 8.71 3.30
N ALA A 279 -12.22 9.76 3.67
CA ALA A 279 -11.05 10.24 2.92
C ALA A 279 -9.86 9.28 3.12
N LEU A 280 -9.45 8.61 2.06
CA LEU A 280 -8.24 7.78 2.01
C LEU A 280 -7.18 8.44 1.11
N ALA A 281 -5.97 7.88 1.09
CA ALA A 281 -4.86 8.42 0.30
C ALA A 281 -5.18 8.54 -1.21
N GLY A 282 -6.08 7.70 -1.72
CA GLY A 282 -6.55 7.70 -3.12
C GLY A 282 -7.82 8.53 -3.39
N GLY A 283 -8.33 9.26 -2.39
CA GLY A 283 -9.56 10.06 -2.49
C GLY A 283 -10.68 9.55 -1.58
N ASP A 284 -11.90 10.06 -1.84
CA ASP A 284 -13.07 9.81 -1.02
C ASP A 284 -13.73 8.46 -1.36
N VAL A 285 -13.92 7.62 -0.34
CA VAL A 285 -14.67 6.35 -0.44
C VAL A 285 -16.07 6.56 0.11
N PHE A 286 -17.07 6.21 -0.69
CA PHE A 286 -18.49 6.31 -0.34
C PHE A 286 -19.00 4.94 0.09
N LEU A 287 -19.61 4.86 1.27
CA LEU A 287 -20.10 3.62 1.86
C LEU A 287 -21.61 3.73 2.07
N PRO A 288 -22.43 3.60 1.01
CA PRO A 288 -23.87 3.85 1.11
C PRO A 288 -24.54 2.79 1.99
N ALA A 289 -25.45 3.24 2.85
CA ALA A 289 -26.17 2.39 3.78
C ALA A 289 -25.23 1.45 4.56
N ALA A 290 -24.21 1.99 5.24
CA ALA A 290 -23.25 1.15 5.95
C ALA A 290 -23.77 0.65 7.32
N THR A 291 -23.33 -0.53 7.73
CA THR A 291 -23.51 -1.08 9.07
C THR A 291 -22.19 -1.16 9.86
N PRO A 292 -22.18 -0.98 11.19
CA PRO A 292 -20.97 -1.10 11.97
C PRO A 292 -20.37 -2.51 11.93
N ILE A 293 -19.05 -2.58 11.82
CA ILE A 293 -18.28 -3.79 12.11
C ILE A 293 -18.00 -3.82 13.61
N THR A 294 -18.42 -4.90 14.24
CA THR A 294 -18.28 -5.16 15.68
C THR A 294 -17.13 -6.13 15.96
N GLY A 295 -16.70 -6.14 17.22
CA GLY A 295 -15.60 -6.98 17.69
C GLY A 295 -14.21 -6.42 17.35
N ALA A 296 -13.20 -7.09 17.88
CA ALA A 296 -11.79 -6.89 17.55
C ALA A 296 -11.12 -8.27 17.64
N PRO A 297 -10.33 -8.69 16.62
CA PRO A 297 -9.64 -9.97 16.71
C PRO A 297 -8.69 -10.00 17.91
N ASP A 298 -8.85 -11.01 18.78
CA ASP A 298 -7.96 -11.23 19.94
C ASP A 298 -6.59 -11.79 19.52
N SER A 299 -6.47 -12.27 18.28
CA SER A 299 -5.27 -12.87 17.70
C SER A 299 -5.15 -12.55 16.22
N GLY A 300 -3.92 -12.51 15.71
CA GLY A 300 -3.64 -12.12 14.32
C GLY A 300 -3.47 -10.61 14.15
N ALA A 301 -3.29 -10.18 12.90
CA ALA A 301 -3.21 -8.77 12.55
C ALA A 301 -4.59 -8.27 12.08
N SER A 302 -4.97 -7.04 12.46
CA SER A 302 -6.21 -6.43 12.00
C SER A 302 -6.05 -4.93 11.89
N ALA A 303 -6.70 -4.34 10.87
CA ALA A 303 -6.71 -2.91 10.66
C ALA A 303 -8.12 -2.43 10.28
N ALA A 304 -8.56 -1.32 10.88
CA ALA A 304 -9.71 -0.58 10.39
C ALA A 304 -9.28 0.19 9.12
N LEU A 305 -9.86 -0.16 7.98
CA LEU A 305 -9.55 0.45 6.68
C LEU A 305 -10.39 1.69 6.43
N ALA A 306 -11.62 1.71 6.94
CA ALA A 306 -12.53 2.86 6.88
C ALA A 306 -13.34 2.94 8.17
N SER A 307 -13.49 4.15 8.72
CA SER A 307 -14.26 4.41 9.95
C SER A 307 -15.08 5.69 9.80
N SER A 308 -16.24 5.72 10.45
CA SER A 308 -17.10 6.91 10.52
C SER A 308 -16.48 8.00 11.42
N SER A 309 -17.10 9.19 11.43
CA SER A 309 -16.74 10.22 12.40
C SER A 309 -17.15 9.80 13.82
N ALA A 310 -16.62 10.50 14.83
CA ALA A 310 -17.07 10.34 16.22
C ALA A 310 -18.48 10.91 16.45
N GLY A 311 -19.00 11.73 15.53
CA GLY A 311 -20.35 12.27 15.56
C GLY A 311 -21.41 11.31 15.03
N ALA A 312 -21.00 10.25 14.33
CA ALA A 312 -21.89 9.23 13.78
C ALA A 312 -22.73 8.55 14.87
N PHE A 313 -23.89 8.05 14.46
CA PHE A 313 -24.72 7.18 15.28
C PHE A 313 -25.32 6.06 14.43
N ALA A 314 -25.67 4.93 15.04
CA ALA A 314 -26.27 3.80 14.33
C ALA A 314 -27.70 3.53 14.79
N ILE A 315 -28.59 3.37 13.82
CA ILE A 315 -30.00 3.06 14.01
C ILE A 315 -30.19 1.55 13.88
N ALA A 316 -30.40 0.85 15.00
CA ALA A 316 -30.49 -0.62 15.02
C ALA A 316 -31.73 -1.18 14.30
N GLN A 317 -32.85 -0.46 14.28
CA GLN A 317 -34.13 -0.92 13.73
C GLN A 317 -34.63 0.05 12.66
N GLN A 318 -35.08 -0.49 11.52
CA GLN A 318 -35.55 0.32 10.39
C GLN A 318 -36.66 1.28 10.81
N ARG A 319 -36.51 2.55 10.41
CA ARG A 319 -37.49 3.61 10.66
C ARG A 319 -37.38 4.70 9.58
N THR A 320 -38.44 5.46 9.40
CA THR A 320 -38.51 6.52 8.38
C THR A 320 -37.80 7.81 8.80
N ASP A 321 -37.93 8.20 10.07
CA ASP A 321 -37.23 9.36 10.63
C ASP A 321 -35.85 8.94 11.16
N LEU A 322 -34.81 9.39 10.45
CA LEU A 322 -33.42 9.06 10.72
C LEU A 322 -32.75 10.04 11.71
N GLY A 323 -33.50 10.96 12.31
CA GLY A 323 -32.99 11.82 13.37
C GLY A 323 -32.50 10.99 14.57
N ARG A 324 -31.40 11.42 15.21
CA ARG A 324 -30.81 10.72 16.36
C ARG A 324 -31.80 10.63 17.53
N ARG A 325 -31.91 9.45 18.14
CA ARG A 325 -32.78 9.16 19.30
C ARG A 325 -31.97 8.62 20.47
N VAL A 326 -32.55 8.73 21.66
CA VAL A 326 -32.02 8.07 22.87
C VAL A 326 -32.04 6.56 22.64
N GLY A 327 -30.89 5.92 22.80
CA GLY A 327 -30.71 4.48 22.56
C GLY A 327 -30.10 4.13 21.20
N ASP A 328 -29.93 5.08 20.28
CA ASP A 328 -29.10 4.86 19.10
C ASP A 328 -27.62 4.75 19.52
N ASP A 329 -26.90 3.79 18.94
CA ASP A 329 -25.49 3.57 19.25
C ASP A 329 -24.67 4.77 18.80
N SER A 330 -23.60 5.09 19.54
CA SER A 330 -22.73 6.22 19.24
C SER A 330 -21.42 5.75 18.63
N GLY A 331 -20.96 6.44 17.58
CA GLY A 331 -19.69 6.17 16.92
C GLY A 331 -18.46 6.60 17.73
N PRO A 332 -17.26 6.51 17.12
CA PRO A 332 -17.03 6.11 15.74
C PRO A 332 -17.24 4.61 15.50
N PHE A 333 -17.67 4.27 14.29
CA PHE A 333 -17.84 2.88 13.85
C PHE A 333 -16.80 2.51 12.81
N VAL A 334 -16.31 1.27 12.88
CA VAL A 334 -15.50 0.70 11.80
C VAL A 334 -16.45 0.23 10.71
N LEU A 335 -16.23 0.67 9.47
CA LEU A 335 -17.09 0.38 8.32
C LEU A 335 -16.45 -0.58 7.34
N VAL A 336 -15.11 -0.62 7.29
CA VAL A 336 -14.34 -1.64 6.55
C VAL A 336 -13.16 -2.05 7.41
N ARG A 337 -12.89 -3.37 7.50
CA ARG A 337 -11.81 -3.94 8.30
C ARG A 337 -11.13 -5.09 7.59
N SER A 338 -9.80 -5.17 7.72
CA SER A 338 -9.03 -6.37 7.39
C SER A 338 -8.72 -7.19 8.64
N VAL A 339 -8.69 -8.51 8.47
CA VAL A 339 -8.29 -9.49 9.49
C VAL A 339 -7.39 -10.52 8.85
N GLU A 340 -6.22 -10.75 9.45
CA GLU A 340 -5.26 -11.76 9.07
C GLU A 340 -4.98 -12.67 10.26
N GLN A 341 -5.28 -13.96 10.12
CA GLN A 341 -5.11 -14.91 11.21
C GLN A 341 -4.24 -16.08 10.75
N PRO A 342 -3.10 -16.35 11.42
CA PRO A 342 -2.33 -17.56 11.19
C PRO A 342 -3.15 -18.81 11.52
N ARG A 343 -3.07 -19.83 10.67
CA ARG A 343 -3.68 -21.15 10.84
C ARG A 343 -2.63 -22.24 10.66
N SER A 344 -2.97 -23.46 11.03
CA SER A 344 -2.09 -24.63 10.82
C SER A 344 -1.82 -24.89 9.33
N ALA A 345 -2.74 -24.51 8.45
CA ALA A 345 -2.67 -24.72 7.00
C ALA A 345 -2.17 -23.49 6.21
N GLY A 346 -1.80 -22.38 6.86
CA GLY A 346 -1.39 -21.14 6.19
C GLY A 346 -1.88 -19.90 6.90
N VAL A 347 -2.20 -18.85 6.13
CA VAL A 347 -2.75 -17.59 6.65
C VAL A 347 -4.14 -17.37 6.06
N THR A 348 -5.13 -17.16 6.93
CA THR A 348 -6.49 -16.79 6.52
C THR A 348 -6.58 -15.27 6.50
N ARG A 349 -7.15 -14.71 5.43
CA ARG A 349 -7.40 -13.26 5.33
C ARG A 349 -8.85 -12.96 5.04
N ILE A 350 -9.37 -11.95 5.71
CA ILE A 350 -10.77 -11.53 5.57
C ILE A 350 -10.81 -10.02 5.46
N VAL A 351 -11.50 -9.52 4.43
CA VAL A 351 -11.96 -8.13 4.39
C VAL A 351 -13.45 -8.14 4.67
N VAL A 352 -13.84 -7.45 5.74
CA VAL A 352 -15.22 -7.28 6.16
C VAL A 352 -15.62 -5.86 5.79
N ALA A 353 -16.68 -5.70 5.01
CA ALA A 353 -17.22 -4.40 4.60
C ALA A 353 -18.68 -4.27 5.04
N GLY A 354 -19.01 -3.20 5.77
CA GLY A 354 -20.37 -2.97 6.29
C GLY A 354 -21.39 -2.56 5.23
N THR A 355 -21.12 -2.74 3.94
CA THR A 355 -22.06 -2.42 2.86
C THR A 355 -21.67 -3.15 1.58
N SER A 356 -22.65 -3.71 0.87
CA SER A 356 -22.51 -4.19 -0.51
C SER A 356 -22.07 -3.06 -1.45
N GLY A 357 -22.48 -1.84 -1.13
CA GLY A 357 -22.22 -0.60 -1.84
C GLY A 357 -20.75 -0.28 -2.08
N LEU A 358 -19.81 -0.96 -1.41
CA LEU A 358 -18.39 -0.90 -1.74
C LEU A 358 -18.11 -1.28 -3.19
N ALA A 359 -18.88 -2.24 -3.75
CA ALA A 359 -18.69 -2.78 -5.09
C ALA A 359 -19.87 -2.54 -6.04
N GLU A 360 -20.96 -1.92 -5.57
CA GLU A 360 -22.13 -1.62 -6.40
C GLU A 360 -21.81 -0.57 -7.49
N ASN A 361 -22.56 -0.63 -8.59
CA ASN A 361 -22.39 0.25 -9.75
C ASN A 361 -22.46 1.74 -9.36
N ARG A 362 -23.30 2.14 -8.39
CA ARG A 362 -23.44 3.55 -7.98
C ARG A 362 -22.16 4.17 -7.43
N THR A 363 -21.25 3.36 -6.88
CA THR A 363 -19.99 3.86 -6.28
C THR A 363 -18.80 3.65 -7.20
N LEU A 364 -18.97 2.98 -8.34
CA LEU A 364 -17.91 2.67 -9.30
C LEU A 364 -18.06 3.47 -10.61
N PRO A 365 -16.96 3.64 -11.38
CA PRO A 365 -17.02 4.20 -12.71
C PRO A 365 -17.91 3.36 -13.64
N PRO A 366 -18.69 3.99 -14.53
CA PRO A 366 -18.71 5.43 -14.82
C PRO A 366 -19.68 6.25 -13.94
N ALA A 367 -20.44 5.62 -13.04
CA ALA A 367 -21.47 6.31 -12.26
C ALA A 367 -20.89 7.28 -11.21
N ALA A 368 -19.77 6.89 -10.59
CA ALA A 368 -19.05 7.73 -9.64
C ALA A 368 -17.54 7.77 -9.93
N SER A 369 -16.96 8.96 -9.75
CA SER A 369 -15.52 9.19 -9.73
C SER A 369 -15.04 9.26 -8.28
N SER A 370 -15.06 8.11 -7.60
CA SER A 370 -14.68 7.95 -6.20
C SER A 370 -13.41 7.11 -6.05
N ALA A 371 -12.93 6.92 -4.82
CA ALA A 371 -11.85 5.99 -4.48
C ALA A 371 -12.32 4.55 -4.20
N ASN A 372 -13.61 4.24 -4.34
CA ASN A 372 -14.14 2.88 -4.17
C ASN A 372 -13.45 1.82 -5.07
N PRO A 373 -13.18 2.08 -6.37
CA PRO A 373 -12.45 1.14 -7.22
C PRO A 373 -11.09 0.77 -6.63
N SER A 374 -10.35 1.77 -6.14
CA SER A 374 -9.03 1.59 -5.54
C SER A 374 -9.10 0.78 -4.25
N LEU A 375 -10.08 1.05 -3.38
CA LEU A 375 -10.27 0.28 -2.15
C LEU A 375 -10.65 -1.18 -2.43
N LEU A 376 -11.54 -1.42 -3.40
CA LEU A 376 -11.94 -2.76 -3.81
C LEU A 376 -10.75 -3.55 -4.37
N LEU A 377 -9.98 -2.95 -5.29
CA LEU A 377 -8.78 -3.58 -5.86
C LEU A 377 -7.70 -3.82 -4.81
N ALA A 378 -7.41 -2.85 -3.95
CA ALA A 378 -6.44 -3.02 -2.87
C ALA A 378 -6.85 -4.15 -1.90
N SER A 379 -8.14 -4.26 -1.59
CA SER A 379 -8.69 -5.34 -0.77
C SER A 379 -8.47 -6.70 -1.43
N LEU A 380 -8.73 -6.82 -2.73
CA LEU A 380 -8.57 -8.07 -3.47
C LEU A 380 -7.10 -8.42 -3.73
N ASP A 381 -6.24 -7.43 -3.94
CA ASP A 381 -4.78 -7.63 -4.10
C ASP A 381 -4.19 -8.18 -2.80
N TRP A 382 -4.56 -7.59 -1.66
CA TRP A 382 -4.17 -8.09 -0.34
C TRP A 382 -4.78 -9.47 -0.02
N LEU A 383 -6.05 -9.67 -0.37
CA LEU A 383 -6.69 -10.96 -0.19
C LEU A 383 -6.06 -12.03 -1.06
N SER A 384 -5.72 -11.78 -2.32
CA SER A 384 -5.16 -12.80 -3.23
C SER A 384 -3.70 -13.17 -2.95
N GLY A 385 -3.08 -12.58 -1.92
CA GLY A 385 -1.70 -12.91 -1.55
C GLY A 385 -0.69 -12.33 -2.53
N GLN A 386 -1.09 -11.35 -3.34
CA GLN A 386 -0.18 -10.61 -4.19
C GLN A 386 0.80 -9.76 -3.37
N ASP A 387 0.50 -9.57 -2.09
CA ASP A 387 1.32 -9.01 -1.04
C ASP A 387 2.16 -10.05 -0.26
N GLU A 388 1.91 -11.37 -0.30
CA GLU A 388 2.85 -12.35 0.29
C GLU A 388 4.12 -12.51 -0.57
N LEU A 389 4.08 -11.97 -1.79
CA LEU A 389 5.27 -11.63 -2.56
C LEU A 389 6.07 -10.45 -1.93
N LEU A 390 5.50 -9.72 -0.96
CA LEU A 390 6.03 -8.54 -0.23
C LEU A 390 6.65 -8.85 1.15
N ALA A 391 7.14 -10.06 1.45
CA ALA A 391 7.93 -10.27 2.68
C ALA A 391 9.34 -9.64 2.60
N ILE A 392 9.40 -8.38 2.20
CA ILE A 392 10.50 -7.46 2.45
C ILE A 392 9.95 -6.45 3.46
N PRO A 393 10.35 -6.51 4.75
CA PRO A 393 9.95 -5.48 5.68
C PRO A 393 10.39 -4.11 5.11
N PRO A 394 9.48 -3.12 5.00
CA PRO A 394 9.83 -1.82 4.45
C PRO A 394 10.96 -1.23 5.29
N ARG A 395 12.11 -1.01 4.65
CA ARG A 395 13.20 -0.28 5.30
C ARG A 395 12.75 1.18 5.42
N PRO A 396 12.87 1.82 6.59
CA PRO A 396 12.47 3.20 6.75
C PRO A 396 13.26 4.08 5.77
N LEU A 397 12.56 4.74 4.84
CA LEU A 397 13.12 5.67 3.86
C LEU A 397 13.68 6.93 4.51
N ALA A 398 13.30 7.19 5.76
CA ALA A 398 13.94 8.21 6.57
C ALA A 398 15.13 7.58 7.31
N ALA A 399 16.35 8.07 7.03
CA ALA A 399 17.34 8.11 8.08
C ALA A 399 16.67 8.77 9.27
N ALA A 400 16.42 8.02 10.36
CA ALA A 400 16.00 8.62 11.62
C ALA A 400 16.90 9.84 11.81
N PRO A 401 16.35 11.06 11.95
CA PRO A 401 17.18 12.24 12.03
C PRO A 401 18.21 11.92 13.10
N LEU A 402 19.48 11.93 12.71
CA LEU A 402 20.56 11.80 13.66
C LEU A 402 20.33 12.96 14.62
N SER A 403 19.72 12.66 15.76
CA SER A 403 19.60 13.58 16.88
C SER A 403 21.00 13.67 17.42
N LEU A 404 21.82 14.43 16.70
CA LEU A 404 23.08 14.90 17.22
C LEU A 404 22.65 15.69 18.46
N SER A 405 22.92 15.11 19.64
CA SER A 405 22.86 15.90 20.85
C SER A 405 23.68 17.17 20.59
N THR A 406 23.28 18.30 21.15
CA THR A 406 24.03 19.55 21.00
C THR A 406 25.51 19.38 21.39
N SER A 407 25.86 18.34 22.17
CA SER A 407 27.21 17.85 22.45
C SER A 407 27.92 17.21 21.24
N GLY A 408 27.25 16.41 20.41
CA GLY A 408 27.82 15.75 19.23
C GLY A 408 28.11 16.70 18.07
N LEU A 409 27.24 17.69 17.83
CA LEU A 409 27.49 18.73 16.81
C LEU A 409 28.66 19.63 17.21
N ARG A 410 28.79 19.93 18.51
CA ARG A 410 29.94 20.66 19.07
C ARG A 410 31.24 19.91 18.86
N TRP A 411 31.29 18.59 19.10
CA TRP A 411 32.52 17.82 18.88
C TRP A 411 32.91 17.71 17.41
N ASN A 412 31.95 17.53 16.50
CA ASN A 412 32.26 17.51 15.06
C ASN A 412 32.80 18.86 14.56
N VAL A 413 32.22 19.99 15.00
CA VAL A 413 32.73 21.33 14.67
C VAL A 413 34.08 21.60 15.35
N LEU A 414 34.27 21.19 16.61
CA LEU A 414 35.51 21.30 17.36
C LEU A 414 36.63 20.38 16.88
N LEU A 415 36.35 19.36 16.05
CA LEU A 415 37.37 18.49 15.47
C LEU A 415 37.65 18.86 14.01
N ALA A 416 36.62 19.16 13.22
CA ALA A 416 36.76 19.42 11.78
C ALA A 416 37.36 20.80 11.44
N LEU A 417 37.11 21.84 12.25
CA LEU A 417 37.62 23.19 11.99
C LEU A 417 39.04 23.48 12.52
N PRO A 418 39.42 23.05 13.75
CA PRO A 418 40.75 23.41 14.26
C PRO A 418 41.86 22.52 13.69
N LEU A 419 41.61 21.32 13.17
CA LEU A 419 42.65 20.52 12.53
C LEU A 419 43.33 21.22 11.34
N PRO A 420 42.59 21.74 10.33
CA PRO A 420 43.21 22.51 9.25
C PRO A 420 43.76 23.86 9.73
N LEU A 421 43.12 24.52 10.70
CA LEU A 421 43.61 25.80 11.24
C LEU A 421 44.90 25.64 12.05
N LEU A 422 45.01 24.59 12.87
CA LEU A 422 46.21 24.23 13.62
C LEU A 422 47.34 23.79 12.68
N ALA A 423 47.04 23.10 11.58
CA ALA A 423 48.03 22.79 10.56
C ALA A 423 48.62 24.06 9.92
N VAL A 424 47.76 25.05 9.62
CA VAL A 424 48.20 26.35 9.07
C VAL A 424 48.97 27.17 10.11
N LEU A 425 48.53 27.22 11.36
CA LEU A 425 49.20 27.95 12.43
C LEU A 425 50.54 27.31 12.85
N ALA A 426 50.60 25.98 12.92
CA ALA A 426 51.84 25.26 13.19
C ALA A 426 52.88 25.46 12.07
N ALA A 427 52.43 25.63 10.83
CA ALA A 427 53.31 25.99 9.71
C ALA A 427 53.67 27.49 9.68
N GLY A 428 52.74 28.37 10.04
CA GLY A 428 52.86 29.83 9.89
C GLY A 428 53.59 30.53 11.04
N ILE A 429 53.38 30.12 12.29
CA ILE A 429 53.95 30.79 13.47
C ILE A 429 55.50 30.69 13.51
N PRO A 430 56.13 29.52 13.26
CA PRO A 430 57.59 29.43 13.24
C PRO A 430 58.23 30.21 12.08
N ALA A 431 57.54 30.26 10.93
CA ALA A 431 57.98 31.02 9.76
C ALA A 431 57.90 32.54 9.99
N PHE A 432 56.89 33.00 10.73
CA PHE A 432 56.71 34.40 11.10
C PHE A 432 57.71 34.85 12.18
N LEU A 433 57.94 34.05 13.22
CA LEU A 433 58.88 34.39 14.30
C LEU A 433 60.34 34.42 13.80
N ARG A 434 60.73 33.50 12.92
CA ARG A 434 62.09 33.54 12.30
C ARG A 434 62.33 34.71 11.35
N ARG A 435 61.27 35.32 10.80
CA ARG A 435 61.38 36.54 9.98
C ARG A 435 61.51 37.81 10.80
N ARG A 436 61.31 37.73 12.12
CA ARG A 436 61.32 38.87 13.03
C ARG A 436 62.64 39.01 13.80
N ASP A 437 63.41 37.92 13.88
CA ASP A 437 64.76 37.86 14.46
C ASP A 437 65.90 37.98 13.41
N HIS A 438 65.53 38.29 12.15
CA HIS A 438 66.41 38.69 11.04
C HIS A 438 65.91 40.01 10.49
#